data_AF-A0A0D7ELS0-F1
#
_entry.id   AF-A0A0D7ELS0-F1
#
_cell.length_a   1.000
_cell.length_b   1.000
_cell.length_c   1.000
_cell.angle_alpha   90.00
_cell.angle_beta   90.00
_cell.angle_gamma   90.00
#
_symmetry.space_group_name_H-M   'P 1'
#
loop_
_entity.id
_entity.type
_entity.pdbx_description
1 polymer ?
#
loop_
_entity_poly.entity_id
_entity_poly.type
_entity_poly.pdbx_seq_one_letter_code
_entity_poly.pdbx_strand_id
1 'polypeptide(L)' 'MSTLLALAALVLGAAAAIFYNAHGQIYYGTGWAVDVCTASPLFCGHWEYLAYAAAGSLVLAIGVGLGSALSGD' A
#
# COMPACT_ATOMS: atom_id res chain seq x y z
N MET A 1 16.16 7.46 6.22
CA MET A 1 15.69 6.78 5.00
C MET A 1 14.82 5.55 5.31
N SER A 2 15.24 4.62 6.18
CA SER A 2 14.43 3.46 6.59
C SER A 2 13.03 3.84 7.10
N THR A 3 12.90 4.89 7.90
CA THR A 3 11.60 5.40 8.42
C THR A 3 10.66 5.88 7.32
N LEU A 4 11.16 6.54 6.28
CA LEU A 4 10.36 7.00 5.14
C LEU A 4 9.87 5.81 4.30
N LEU A 5 10.72 4.80 4.12
CA LEU A 5 10.37 3.55 3.42
C LEU A 5 9.32 2.76 4.20
N ALA A 6 9.42 2.73 5.53
CA ALA A 6 8.42 2.09 6.39
C ALA A 6 7.07 2.83 6.38
N LEU A 7 7.10 4.18 6.39
CA LEU A 7 5.89 5.01 6.23
C LEU A 7 5.24 4.81 4.87
N ALA A 8 6.04 4.75 3.80
CA ALA A 8 5.55 4.43 2.46
C ALA A 8 4.87 3.05 2.46
N ALA A 9 5.52 2.03 3.02
CA ALA A 9 4.93 0.70 3.11
C ALA A 9 3.58 0.69 3.83
N LEU A 10 3.45 1.42 4.94
CA LEU A 10 2.20 1.54 5.68
C LEU A 10 1.11 2.24 4.86
N VAL A 11 1.43 3.35 4.20
CA VAL A 11 0.46 4.10 3.38
C VAL A 11 0.01 3.29 2.17
N LEU A 12 0.93 2.61 1.49
CA LEU A 12 0.61 1.75 0.35
C LEU A 12 -0.22 0.53 0.77
N GLY A 13 0.10 -0.08 1.92
CA GLY A 13 -0.67 -1.20 2.47
C GLY A 13 -2.08 -0.77 2.90
N ALA A 14 -2.21 0.39 3.54
CA ALA A 14 -3.50 0.95 3.93
C ALA A 14 -4.36 1.27 2.70
N ALA A 15 -3.77 1.88 1.67
CA ALA A 15 -4.47 2.15 0.42
C ALA A 15 -4.93 0.86 -0.26
N ALA A 16 -4.10 -0.19 -0.31
CA ALA A 16 -4.50 -1.51 -0.84
C ALA A 16 -5.73 -2.07 -0.12
N ALA A 17 -5.79 -1.96 1.21
CA ALA A 17 -6.94 -2.41 2.01
C ALA A 17 -8.22 -1.61 1.71
N ILE A 18 -8.09 -0.30 1.50
CA ILE A 18 -9.23 0.56 1.10
C ILE A 18 -9.74 0.14 -0.28
N PHE A 19 -8.86 -0.06 -1.26
CA PHE A 19 -9.25 -0.50 -2.61
C PHE A 19 -9.86 -1.91 -2.60
N TYR A 20 -9.34 -2.83 -1.80
CA TYR A 20 -9.93 -4.16 -1.62
C TYR A 20 -11.37 -4.09 -1.11
N ASN A 21 -11.60 -3.26 -0.08
CA ASN A 21 -12.94 -3.12 0.51
C ASN A 21 -13.88 -2.35 -0.44
N ALA A 22 -13.39 -1.32 -1.11
CA ALA A 22 -14.13 -0.57 -2.12
C ALA A 22 -14.55 -1.47 -3.29
N HIS A 23 -13.66 -2.33 -3.80
CA HIS A 23 -13.99 -3.25 -4.87
C HIS A 23 -15.16 -4.19 -4.49
N GLY A 24 -15.13 -4.74 -3.27
CA GLY A 24 -16.22 -5.57 -2.77
C GLY A 24 -17.54 -4.81 -2.57
N GLN A 25 -17.46 -3.51 -2.24
CA GLN A 25 -18.63 -2.68 -1.97
C GLN A 25 -19.16 -1.92 -3.20
N ILE A 26 -18.42 -1.94 -4.31
CA ILE A 26 -18.86 -1.33 -5.57
C ILE A 26 -20.11 -2.02 -6.12
N TYR A 27 -20.24 -3.33 -5.87
CA TYR A 27 -21.38 -4.13 -6.30
C TYR A 27 -22.68 -3.70 -5.60
N TYR A 28 -22.57 -3.17 -4.39
CA TYR A 28 -23.69 -2.64 -3.61
C TYR A 28 -23.97 -1.16 -3.89
N GLY A 29 -23.22 -0.51 -4.79
CA GLY A 29 -23.43 0.87 -5.20
C GLY A 29 -23.14 1.90 -4.09
N THR A 30 -22.26 1.57 -3.15
CA THR A 30 -21.91 2.50 -2.07
C THR A 30 -21.13 3.70 -2.62
N GLY A 31 -21.59 4.92 -2.32
CA GLY A 31 -21.04 6.14 -2.93
C GLY A 31 -19.53 6.30 -2.74
N TRP A 32 -19.02 6.02 -1.53
CA TRP A 32 -17.59 6.12 -1.24
C TRP A 32 -16.74 5.09 -2.00
N ALA A 33 -17.25 3.87 -2.22
CA ALA A 33 -16.54 2.86 -3.00
C ALA A 33 -16.48 3.24 -4.47
N VAL A 34 -17.55 3.83 -5.00
CA VAL A 34 -17.59 4.37 -6.37
C VAL A 34 -16.60 5.51 -6.52
N ASP A 35 -16.53 6.46 -5.58
CA ASP A 35 -15.55 7.55 -5.62
C ASP A 35 -14.09 7.04 -5.59
N VAL A 36 -13.79 6.09 -4.71
CA VAL A 36 -12.44 5.50 -4.63
C VAL A 36 -12.07 4.77 -5.92
N CYS A 37 -12.98 3.98 -6.46
CA CYS A 37 -12.73 3.21 -7.68
C CYS A 37 -12.73 4.05 -8.96
N THR A 38 -13.47 5.18 -8.99
CA THR A 38 -13.43 6.12 -10.11
C THR A 38 -12.17 6.98 -10.08
N ALA A 39 -11.66 7.32 -8.90
CA ALA A 39 -10.38 8.00 -8.76
C ALA A 39 -9.21 7.16 -9.31
N SER A 40 -9.27 5.83 -9.13
CA SER A 40 -8.22 4.91 -9.59
C SER A 40 -8.80 3.58 -10.11
N PRO A 41 -9.25 3.52 -11.38
CA PRO A 41 -9.88 2.31 -11.92
C PRO A 41 -8.91 1.11 -11.95
N LEU A 42 -7.62 1.37 -12.16
CA LEU A 42 -6.58 0.35 -12.22
C LEU A 42 -6.39 -0.36 -10.86
N PHE A 43 -6.35 0.40 -9.77
CA PHE A 43 -6.20 -0.15 -8.42
C PHE A 43 -7.49 -0.72 -7.84
N CYS A 44 -8.65 -0.30 -8.35
CA CYS A 44 -9.91 -0.92 -7.99
C CYS A 44 -9.95 -2.39 -8.42
N GLY A 45 -9.49 -2.72 -9.64
CA GLY A 45 -9.42 -4.10 -10.12
C GLY A 45 -8.19 -4.87 -9.61
N HIS A 46 -7.10 -4.16 -9.34
CA HIS A 46 -5.81 -4.76 -8.98
C HIS A 46 -5.19 -4.11 -7.75
N TRP A 47 -5.87 -4.20 -6.62
CA TRP A 47 -5.38 -3.75 -5.31
C TRP A 47 -4.08 -4.46 -4.89
N GLU A 48 -3.85 -5.65 -5.43
CA GLU A 48 -2.64 -6.47 -5.27
C GLU A 48 -1.35 -5.76 -5.70
N TYR A 49 -1.41 -4.84 -6.67
CA TYR A 49 -0.24 -4.03 -7.05
C TYR A 49 0.21 -3.10 -5.93
N LEU A 50 -0.72 -2.49 -5.17
CA LEU A 50 -0.36 -1.69 -4.01
C LEU A 50 0.20 -2.56 -2.88
N ALA A 51 -0.35 -3.75 -2.68
CA ALA A 51 0.16 -4.69 -1.68
C ALA A 51 1.59 -5.13 -2.01
N TYR A 52 1.89 -5.38 -3.29
CA TYR A 52 3.23 -5.73 -3.73
C TYR A 52 4.21 -4.57 -3.56
N ALA A 53 3.78 -3.35 -3.91
CA ALA A 53 4.58 -2.14 -3.73
C ALA A 53 4.84 -1.85 -2.22
N ALA A 54 3.83 -2.05 -1.37
CA ALA A 54 3.97 -1.97 0.08
C ALA A 54 5.00 -2.97 0.60
N ALA A 55 4.88 -4.25 0.22
CA ALA A 55 5.82 -5.29 0.60
C ALA A 55 7.26 -4.97 0.16
N GLY A 56 7.45 -4.54 -1.09
CA GLY A 56 8.76 -4.13 -1.61
C GLY A 56 9.38 -2.99 -0.81
N SER A 57 8.61 -1.94 -0.52
CA SER A 57 9.08 -0.82 0.30
C SER A 57 9.41 -1.21 1.75
N LEU A 58 8.69 -2.19 2.32
CA LEU A 58 8.95 -2.72 3.66
C LEU A 58 10.24 -3.54 3.70
N VAL A 59 10.47 -4.40 2.70
CA VAL A 59 11.73 -5.16 2.55
C VAL A 59 12.92 -4.22 2.44
N LEU A 60 12.81 -3.15 1.65
CA LEU A 60 13.82 -2.09 1.55
C LEU A 60 14.02 -1.36 2.89
N ALA A 61 12.93 -1.04 3.60
CA ALA A 61 13.02 -0.37 4.91
C ALA A 61 13.79 -1.22 5.94
N ILE A 62 13.49 -2.52 6.01
CA ILE A 62 14.17 -3.47 6.89
C ILE A 62 15.62 -3.65 6.45
N GLY A 63 15.88 -3.84 5.15
CA GLY A 63 17.24 -4.03 4.63
C GLY A 63 18.15 -2.84 4.91
N VAL A 64 17.65 -1.61 4.69
CA VAL A 64 18.39 -0.39 5.02
C VAL A 64 18.59 -0.26 6.53
N GLY A 65 17.56 -0.56 7.34
CA GLY A 65 17.63 -0.48 8.80
C GLY A 65 18.63 -1.48 9.41
N LEU A 66 18.59 -2.74 8.98
CA LEU A 66 19.55 -3.76 9.39
C LEU A 66 20.96 -3.43 8.89
N GLY A 67 21.10 -2.96 7.65
CA GLY A 67 22.38 -2.56 7.08
C GLY A 67 23.05 -1.43 7.88
N SER A 68 22.28 -0.43 8.30
CA SER A 68 22.78 0.62 9.21
C SER A 68 23.14 0.07 10.58
N ALA A 69 22.29 -0.76 11.18
CA ALA A 69 22.54 -1.32 12.52
C ALA A 69 23.76 -2.25 12.57
N LEU A 70 24.02 -3.00 11.49
CA LEU A 70 25.18 -3.89 11.37
C LEU A 70 26.47 -3.15 11.00
N SER A 71 26.37 -1.99 10.34
CA SER A 71 27.54 -1.17 9.98
C SER A 71 28.08 -0.34 11.15
N GLY A 72 27.36 -0.28 12.27
CA GLY A 72 27.86 0.32 13.51
C GLY A 72 27.87 1.86 13.54
N ASP A 73 27.03 2.49 12.72
CA ASP A 73 26.68 3.92 12.83
C ASP A 73 25.50 4.13 13.80
#